data_AF-A0A2V6XB40-F1
#
_entry.id   AF-A0A2V6XB40-F1
#
_cell.length_a   1.000
_cell.length_b   1.000
_cell.length_c   1.000
_cell.angle_alpha   90.00
_cell.angle_beta   90.00
_cell.angle_gamma   90.00
#
_symmetry.space_group_name_H-M   'P 1'
#
loop_
_entity.id
_entity.type
_entity.pdbx_description
1 polymer ?
#
loop_
_entity_poly.entity_id
_entity_poly.type
_entity_poly.pdbx_seq_one_letter_code
_entity_poly.pdbx_strand_id
1 'polypeptide(L)'
;VLMGLNKESALSSGSACTSSTLEPSYVIGALGASAELAHSSIRFSLHRFTTAEEVEHVGARTIEVVKRLREMSPLYELAKEGVDLKSIHWKAE
;
A
#
# COMPACT_ATOMS: atom_id res chain seq x y z
N VAL A 1 -0.53 -5.36 -2.30
CA VAL A 1 -1.90 -4.79 -2.17
C VAL A 1 -2.52 -5.32 -0.89
N LEU A 2 -3.05 -4.46 0.00
CA LEU A 2 -3.63 -4.88 1.29
C LEU A 2 -4.81 -5.88 1.08
N MET A 3 -4.51 -7.17 0.98
CA MET A 3 -5.51 -8.25 0.90
C MET A 3 -6.48 -8.23 2.09
N GLY A 4 -6.11 -7.59 3.20
CA GLY A 4 -6.93 -7.45 4.40
C GLY A 4 -8.11 -6.47 4.29
N LEU A 5 -8.15 -5.60 3.28
CA LEU A 5 -9.21 -4.59 3.13
C LEU A 5 -10.26 -4.93 2.07
N ASN A 6 -9.96 -5.88 1.17
CA ASN A 6 -10.81 -6.22 0.02
C ASN A 6 -12.18 -6.83 0.39
N LYS A 7 -12.35 -7.29 1.64
CA LYS A 7 -13.64 -7.85 2.11
C LYS A 7 -14.61 -6.79 2.62
N GLU A 8 -14.11 -5.61 2.98
CA GLU A 8 -14.87 -4.57 3.70
C GLU A 8 -15.00 -3.29 2.86
N SER A 9 -14.21 -3.16 1.78
CA SER A 9 -14.24 -2.00 0.90
C SER A 9 -13.79 -2.35 -0.52
N ALA A 10 -14.40 -1.68 -1.52
CA ALA A 10 -13.98 -1.77 -2.91
C ALA A 10 -12.78 -0.83 -3.13
N LEU A 11 -11.57 -1.37 -3.00
CA LEU A 11 -10.32 -0.61 -3.13
C LEU A 11 -9.55 -0.93 -4.40
N SER A 12 -8.70 0.00 -4.79
CA SER A 12 -7.79 -0.12 -5.93
C SER A 12 -6.35 0.09 -5.47
N SER A 13 -5.48 -0.88 -5.74
CA SER A 13 -4.02 -0.75 -5.57
C SER A 13 -3.39 -0.09 -6.80
N GLY A 14 -3.53 1.23 -6.88
CA GLY A 14 -2.96 2.03 -7.96
C GLY A 14 -3.64 1.85 -9.32
N SER A 15 -3.10 2.51 -10.35
CA SER A 15 -3.64 2.50 -11.72
C SER A 15 -3.51 1.16 -12.44
N ALA A 16 -2.79 0.18 -11.86
CA ALA A 16 -2.39 -1.07 -12.49
C ALA A 16 -3.15 -2.30 -11.97
N CYS A 17 -4.34 -2.12 -11.39
CA CYS A 17 -5.11 -3.19 -10.73
C CYS A 17 -5.49 -4.41 -11.61
N THR A 18 -5.18 -4.40 -12.90
CA THR A 18 -5.46 -5.51 -13.83
C THR A 18 -4.35 -5.75 -14.86
N SER A 19 -3.13 -5.23 -14.68
CA SER A 19 -2.03 -5.64 -15.57
C SER A 19 -1.49 -6.98 -15.12
N SER A 20 -1.46 -7.96 -16.02
CA SER A 20 -0.79 -9.25 -15.83
C SER A 20 0.72 -9.10 -15.55
N THR A 21 1.26 -7.90 -15.69
CA THR A 21 2.62 -7.49 -15.38
C THR A 21 2.68 -6.79 -14.02
N LEU A 22 3.66 -7.18 -13.21
CA LEU A 22 3.96 -6.66 -11.88
C LEU A 22 4.60 -5.26 -11.92
N GLU A 23 4.19 -4.42 -12.88
CA GLU A 23 4.78 -3.12 -13.13
C GLU A 23 4.18 -2.06 -12.18
N PRO A 24 5.00 -1.18 -11.58
CA PRO A 24 4.51 -0.11 -10.74
C PRO A 24 3.68 0.90 -11.53
N SER A 25 2.83 1.67 -10.84
CA SER A 25 2.04 2.72 -11.49
C SER A 25 2.93 3.77 -12.16
N TYR A 26 2.86 3.90 -13.49
CA TYR A 26 3.59 4.91 -14.26
C TYR A 26 3.23 6.34 -13.83
N VAL A 27 2.01 6.59 -13.35
CA VAL A 27 1.59 7.89 -12.83
C VAL A 27 2.33 8.22 -11.53
N ILE A 28 2.40 7.26 -10.61
CA ILE A 28 3.09 7.45 -9.33
C ILE A 28 4.59 7.57 -9.55
N GLY A 29 5.16 6.79 -10.48
CA GLY A 29 6.55 6.94 -10.91
C GLY A 29 6.85 8.32 -11.52
N ALA A 30 5.95 8.86 -12.35
CA ALA A 30 6.09 10.20 -12.93
C ALA A 30 6.06 11.33 -11.88
N LEU A 31 5.40 11.10 -10.74
CA LEU A 31 5.43 12.01 -9.58
C LEU A 31 6.75 11.93 -8.77
N GLY A 32 7.70 11.09 -9.19
CA GLY A 32 9.01 10.94 -8.56
C GLY A 32 9.05 9.93 -7.42
N ALA A 33 8.00 9.13 -7.23
CA ALA A 33 8.01 8.06 -6.23
C ALA A 33 8.85 6.86 -6.73
N SER A 34 9.54 6.19 -5.79
CA SER A 34 10.26 4.95 -6.10
C SER A 34 9.28 3.83 -6.47
N ALA A 35 9.78 2.80 -7.17
CA ALA A 35 8.98 1.62 -7.53
C ALA A 35 8.38 0.94 -6.29
N GLU A 36 9.12 0.86 -5.18
CA GLU A 36 8.65 0.32 -3.90
C GLU A 36 7.47 1.12 -3.31
N LEU A 37 7.56 2.45 -3.37
CA LEU A 37 6.46 3.33 -2.95
C LEU A 37 5.26 3.20 -3.89
N ALA A 38 5.50 3.09 -5.20
CA ALA A 38 4.43 2.88 -6.17
C ALA A 38 3.71 1.54 -5.95
N HIS A 39 4.41 0.48 -5.58
CA HIS A 39 3.82 -0.84 -5.27
C HIS A 39 3.05 -0.89 -3.94
N SER A 40 3.43 -0.05 -2.98
CA SER A 40 2.76 0.06 -1.68
C SER A 40 1.63 1.09 -1.66
N SER A 41 1.38 1.78 -2.79
CA SER A 41 0.35 2.81 -2.91
C SER A 41 -1.07 2.25 -3.05
N ILE A 42 -2.03 2.94 -2.41
CA ILE A 42 -3.46 2.61 -2.43
C ILE A 42 -4.26 3.86 -2.78
N ARG A 43 -5.30 3.71 -3.63
CA ARG A 43 -6.23 4.78 -3.96
C ARG A 43 -7.60 4.50 -3.33
N PHE A 44 -8.02 5.41 -2.45
CA PHE A 44 -9.40 5.48 -1.95
C PHE A 44 -10.20 6.45 -2.82
N SER A 45 -11.31 5.98 -3.38
CA SER A 45 -12.21 6.81 -4.18
C SER A 45 -13.58 6.84 -3.52
N LEU A 46 -14.05 8.03 -3.18
CA LEU A 46 -15.35 8.24 -2.54
C LEU A 46 -16.42 8.50 -3.60
N HIS A 47 -17.65 8.10 -3.32
CA HIS A 47 -18.81 8.36 -4.17
C HIS A 47 -19.76 9.37 -3.50
N ARG A 48 -20.72 9.92 -4.27
CA ARG A 48 -21.77 10.83 -3.75
C ARG A 48 -22.55 10.25 -2.56
N PHE A 49 -22.61 8.93 -2.46
CA PHE A 49 -23.37 8.22 -1.43
C PHE A 49 -22.49 7.73 -0.28
N THR A 50 -21.18 7.99 -0.32
CA THR A 50 -20.28 7.60 0.77
C THR A 50 -20.62 8.39 2.02
N THR A 51 -20.82 7.69 3.14
CA THR A 51 -21.16 8.32 4.43
C THR A 51 -19.92 8.52 5.29
N ALA A 52 -20.03 9.39 6.30
CA ALA A 52 -18.94 9.64 7.25
C ALA A 52 -18.60 8.38 8.06
N GLU A 53 -19.61 7.57 8.39
CA GLU A 53 -19.47 6.32 9.14
C GLU A 53 -18.69 5.28 8.34
N GLU A 54 -18.93 5.19 7.02
CA GLU A 54 -18.17 4.30 6.13
C GLU A 54 -16.69 4.71 6.06
N VAL A 55 -16.42 6.02 5.99
CA VAL A 55 -15.05 6.54 5.99
C VAL A 55 -14.34 6.22 7.30
N GLU A 56 -15.00 6.43 8.44
CA GLU A 56 -14.44 6.12 9.76
C GLU A 56 -14.15 4.61 9.89
N HIS A 57 -15.09 3.77 9.47
CA HIS A 57 -14.93 2.32 9.50
C HIS A 57 -13.75 1.84 8.64
N VAL A 58 -13.67 2.29 7.38
CA VAL A 58 -12.58 1.90 6.46
C VAL A 58 -11.24 2.48 6.94
N GLY A 59 -11.23 3.68 7.50
CA GLY A 59 -10.05 4.31 8.09
C GLY A 59 -9.49 3.50 9.26
N ALA A 60 -10.34 3.16 10.24
CA ALA A 60 -9.96 2.33 11.38
C ALA A 60 -9.41 0.96 10.94
N ARG A 61 -10.09 0.32 9.98
CA ARG A 61 -9.65 -0.97 9.43
C ARG A 61 -8.31 -0.86 8.71
N THR A 62 -8.10 0.21 7.94
CA THR A 62 -6.84 0.46 7.23
C THR A 62 -5.67 0.53 8.21
N ILE A 63 -5.86 1.25 9.33
CA ILE A 63 -4.85 1.36 10.38
C ILE A 63 -4.52 -0.02 10.97
N GLU A 64 -5.54 -0.82 11.29
CA GLU A 64 -5.35 -2.16 11.86
C GLU A 64 -4.57 -3.08 10.91
N VAL A 65 -4.95 -3.13 9.63
CA VAL A 65 -4.28 -3.99 8.64
C VAL A 65 -2.83 -3.52 8.41
N VAL A 66 -2.59 -2.22 8.32
CA VAL A 66 -1.22 -1.68 8.17
C VAL A 66 -0.35 -2.02 9.36
N LYS A 67 -0.86 -1.91 10.60
CA LYS A 67 -0.13 -2.30 11.82
C LYS A 67 0.24 -3.78 11.78
N ARG A 68 -0.72 -4.65 11.50
CA ARG A 68 -0.49 -6.10 11.41
C ARG A 68 0.56 -6.45 10.33
N LEU A 69 0.48 -5.85 9.15
CA LEU A 69 1.45 -6.09 8.08
C LEU A 69 2.86 -5.63 8.47
N ARG A 70 2.95 -4.52 9.20
CA ARG A 70 4.20 -3.96 9.71
C ARG A 70 4.83 -4.85 10.79
N GLU A 71 4.04 -5.38 11.72
CA GLU A 71 4.50 -6.35 12.73
C GLU A 71 5.09 -7.62 12.11
N MET A 72 4.59 -8.01 10.94
CA MET A 72 5.08 -9.18 10.19
C MET A 72 6.21 -8.85 9.22
N SER A 73 6.61 -7.58 9.08
CA SER A 73 7.56 -7.14 8.05
C SER A 73 8.97 -6.97 8.64
N PRO A 74 9.95 -7.79 8.22
CA PRO A 74 11.35 -7.60 8.63
C PRO A 74 11.92 -6.24 8.20
N LEU A 75 11.44 -5.72 7.06
CA LEU A 75 11.81 -4.40 6.57
C LEU A 75 11.40 -3.27 7.52
N TYR A 76 10.24 -3.43 8.17
CA TYR A 76 9.73 -2.42 9.07
C TYR A 76 10.53 -2.38 10.39
N GLU A 77 10.97 -3.52 10.89
CA GLU A 77 11.84 -3.58 12.07
C GLU A 77 13.23 -2.98 11.76
N LEU A 78 13.84 -3.32 10.63
CA LEU A 78 15.09 -2.70 10.18
C LEU A 78 14.97 -1.18 10.04
N ALA A 79 13.84 -0.69 9.50
CA ALA A 79 13.58 0.75 9.40
C ALA A 79 13.45 1.42 10.78
N LYS A 80 12.86 0.76 11.79
CA LYS A 80 12.79 1.27 13.18
C LYS A 80 14.17 1.37 13.83
N GLU A 81 15.06 0.43 13.50
CA GLU A 81 16.45 0.42 13.98
C GLU A 81 17.32 1.48 13.29
N GLY A 82 16.77 2.25 12.35
CA GLY A 82 17.46 3.32 11.64
C GLY A 82 18.32 2.85 10.47
N VAL A 83 18.16 1.59 10.04
CA VAL A 83 18.83 1.05 8.86
C VAL A 83 18.25 1.70 7.61
N ASP A 84 19.11 2.30 6.78
CA ASP A 84 18.68 2.75 5.45
C ASP A 84 18.39 1.53 4.57
N LEU A 85 17.12 1.28 4.31
CA LEU A 85 16.66 0.15 3.49
C LEU A 85 17.23 0.17 2.07
N LYS A 86 17.65 1.34 1.55
CA LYS A 86 18.27 1.48 0.22
C LYS A 86 19.70 0.93 0.19
N SER A 87 20.34 0.79 1.35
CA SER A 87 21.69 0.24 1.48
C SER A 87 21.71 -1.30 1.46
N ILE A 88 20.53 -1.94 1.54
CA ILE A 88 20.40 -3.38 1.57
C ILE A 88 20.44 -3.90 0.12
N HIS A 89 21.49 -4.65 -0.23
CA HIS A 89 21.59 -5.35 -1.49
C HIS A 89 20.76 -6.64 -1.45
N TRP A 90 19.57 -6.57 -2.01
CA TRP A 90 18.69 -7.72 -2.18
C TRP A 90 19.24 -8.62 -3.29
N LYS A 91 19.38 -9.93 -3.03
CA LYS A 91 19.54 -10.92 -4.11
C LYS A 91 18.21 -11.01 -4.84
N ALA A 92 18.15 -10.45 -6.05
CA ALA A 92 17.09 -10.79 -6.99
C ALA A 92 17.38 -12.20 -7.54
N GLU A 93 16.47 -13.14 -7.28
CA GLU A 93 16.34 -14.36 -8.08
C GLU A 93 15.40 -14.11 -9.26
#